data_AF-A0A3B1KAI6-F1
#
_entry.id   AF-A0A3B1KAI6-F1
#
_cell.length_a   1.000
_cell.length_b   1.000
_cell.length_c   1.000
_cell.angle_alpha   90.00
_cell.angle_beta   90.00
_cell.angle_gamma   90.00
#
_symmetry.space_group_name_H-M   'P 1'
#
loop_
_entity.id
_entity.type
_entity.pdbx_description
1 polymer ?
#
loop_
_entity_poly.entity_id
_entity_poly.type
_entity_poly.pdbx_seq_one_letter_code
_entity_poly.pdbx_strand_id
1 'polypeptide(L)'
;MRVLWISLRRLSDVFSVGSVRRTLSSRAMRLVQFCPKGSEGGIRIGVEQEQGHGVIDLKAFDSSMPSTMREFLELGKAGMDCAQRALASGQCVVSHTDIKLLSPVTRPDKVVCVGMNYRDHCLEQNAPIPTEPIIFNKFPSAITGPFDEISLPDNSQEVDWEVELAFVIGKKGKHIKASIVLHKMAEITKMQIQKSIFGRI
;
A
#
# COMPACT_ATOMS: atom_id res chain seq x y z
N MET A 1 -10.35 7.18 -2.50
CA MET A 1 -9.15 6.89 -1.69
C MET A 1 -7.91 7.48 -2.36
N ARG A 2 -6.94 8.00 -1.59
CA ARG A 2 -5.69 8.58 -2.15
C ARG A 2 -4.52 7.69 -1.77
N VAL A 3 -3.60 7.43 -2.69
CA VAL A 3 -2.31 6.81 -2.36
C VAL A 3 -1.27 7.93 -2.35
N LEU A 4 -0.54 8.06 -1.24
CA LEU A 4 0.56 9.01 -1.08
C LEU A 4 1.84 8.20 -0.94
N TRP A 5 2.77 8.37 -1.86
CA TRP A 5 4.10 7.78 -1.72
C TRP A 5 4.98 8.69 -0.87
N ILE A 6 5.63 8.13 0.14
CA ILE A 6 6.60 8.85 0.97
C ILE A 6 7.72 7.87 1.27
N SER A 7 8.96 8.28 1.09
CA SER A 7 10.08 7.49 1.55
C SER A 7 10.49 7.75 2.99
N LEU A 8 10.85 6.66 3.69
CA LEU A 8 11.24 6.66 5.10
C LEU A 8 12.70 7.11 5.30
N ARG A 9 12.92 7.99 6.28
CA ARG A 9 14.22 8.17 6.95
C ARG A 9 14.29 7.35 8.25
N ARG A 10 15.53 7.12 8.68
CA ARG A 10 15.87 6.88 10.10
C ARG A 10 15.33 8.03 10.97
N LEU A 11 14.65 7.63 12.04
CA LEU A 11 14.18 8.46 13.15
C LEU A 11 15.37 8.86 14.04
N SER A 12 16.04 9.99 13.80
CA SER A 12 16.96 10.54 14.82
C SER A 12 16.65 11.96 15.29
N ASP A 13 16.05 12.86 14.49
CA ASP A 13 16.11 14.28 14.85
C ASP A 13 14.78 15.03 14.81
N VAL A 14 13.71 14.51 15.45
CA VAL A 14 12.58 15.34 15.93
C VAL A 14 11.80 14.64 17.07
N PHE A 15 12.40 14.28 18.21
CA PHE A 15 11.59 13.87 19.38
C PHE A 15 12.25 14.24 20.72
N SER A 16 11.70 15.23 21.41
CA SER A 16 11.65 15.19 22.87
C SER A 16 10.50 14.25 23.24
N VAL A 17 10.85 13.02 23.63
CA VAL A 17 9.88 11.94 23.92
C VAL A 17 9.33 12.12 25.32
N GLY A 18 8.11 12.64 25.42
CA GLY A 18 7.21 12.30 26.51
C GLY A 18 6.87 10.81 26.41
N SER A 19 7.18 10.05 27.46
CA SER A 19 6.98 8.61 27.53
C SER A 19 5.50 8.24 27.43
N VAL A 20 5.08 7.76 26.25
CA VAL A 20 3.94 6.84 26.13
C VAL A 20 4.46 5.60 25.42
N ARG A 21 4.99 4.66 26.21
CA ARG A 21 5.29 3.30 25.73
C ARG A 21 3.96 2.62 25.42
N ARG A 22 3.54 2.69 24.16
CA ARG A 22 2.51 1.80 23.64
C ARG A 22 3.21 0.47 23.35
N THR A 23 2.91 -0.54 24.15
CA THR A 23 3.39 -1.92 23.96
C THR A 23 2.91 -2.40 22.59
N LEU A 24 3.81 -2.50 21.61
CA LEU A 24 3.55 -3.13 20.31
C LEU A 24 3.50 -4.65 20.52
N SER A 25 2.43 -5.14 21.15
CA SER A 25 2.27 -6.55 21.55
C SER A 25 1.19 -7.29 20.73
N SER A 26 0.87 -6.82 19.53
CA SER A 26 0.20 -7.62 18.51
C SER A 26 1.01 -7.49 17.23
N ARG A 27 1.45 -8.60 16.64
CA ARG A 27 2.07 -8.59 15.31
C ARG A 27 1.14 -7.87 14.33
N ALA A 28 1.70 -6.99 13.52
CA ALA A 28 0.92 -6.17 12.60
C ALA A 28 0.18 -7.06 11.59
N MET A 29 -1.14 -6.89 11.53
CA MET A 29 -1.98 -7.57 10.55
C MET A 29 -1.67 -7.06 9.13
N ARG A 30 -1.65 -7.97 8.15
CA ARG A 30 -1.38 -7.61 6.75
C ARG A 30 -2.60 -7.91 5.89
N LEU A 31 -3.20 -6.85 5.34
CA LEU A 31 -4.31 -6.94 4.41
C LEU A 31 -3.81 -7.12 2.98
N VAL A 32 -4.50 -7.96 2.22
CA VAL A 32 -4.22 -8.21 0.80
C VAL A 32 -5.49 -8.17 -0.03
N GLN A 33 -5.31 -7.87 -1.31
CA GLN A 33 -6.34 -7.99 -2.32
C GLN A 33 -5.88 -9.05 -3.32
N PHE A 34 -6.79 -9.96 -3.71
CA PHE A 34 -6.46 -11.09 -4.57
C PHE A 34 -7.65 -11.49 -5.45
N CYS A 35 -7.39 -12.34 -6.45
CA CYS A 35 -8.40 -13.03 -7.24
C CYS A 35 -8.18 -14.55 -7.10
N PRO A 36 -9.17 -15.34 -6.65
CA PRO A 36 -9.07 -16.80 -6.67
C PRO A 36 -8.99 -17.34 -8.10
N LYS A 37 -8.12 -18.32 -8.34
CA LYS A 37 -8.07 -19.04 -9.62
C LYS A 37 -9.36 -19.82 -9.85
N GLY A 38 -9.85 -19.87 -11.09
CA GLY A 38 -11.05 -20.62 -11.46
C GLY A 38 -12.39 -19.99 -11.03
N SER A 39 -12.38 -18.91 -10.25
CA SER A 39 -13.57 -18.07 -10.05
C SER A 39 -13.70 -17.08 -11.21
N GLU A 40 -14.93 -16.73 -11.62
CA GLU A 40 -15.22 -15.71 -12.64
C GLU A 40 -14.81 -14.28 -12.21
N GLY A 41 -13.55 -14.07 -11.84
CA GLY A 41 -12.91 -12.75 -11.77
C GLY A 41 -13.31 -11.87 -10.58
N GLY A 42 -13.86 -12.44 -9.49
CA GLY A 42 -14.22 -11.66 -8.32
C GLY A 42 -13.00 -11.24 -7.49
N ILE A 43 -12.75 -9.93 -7.37
CA ILE A 43 -11.78 -9.38 -6.41
C ILE A 43 -12.22 -9.80 -4.99
N ARG A 44 -11.26 -10.22 -4.17
CA ARG A 44 -11.44 -10.57 -2.76
C ARG A 44 -10.45 -9.82 -1.88
N ILE A 45 -10.84 -9.60 -0.63
CA ILE A 45 -9.98 -9.07 0.42
C ILE A 45 -9.66 -10.18 1.40
N GLY A 46 -8.40 -10.24 1.80
CA GLY A 46 -7.93 -11.21 2.75
C GLY A 46 -6.93 -10.66 3.74
N VAL A 47 -6.64 -11.49 4.73
CA VAL A 47 -5.59 -11.26 5.72
C VAL A 47 -4.54 -12.35 5.57
N GLU A 48 -3.29 -11.96 5.45
CA GLU A 48 -2.16 -12.90 5.43
C GLU A 48 -2.07 -13.64 6.77
N GLN A 49 -1.95 -14.97 6.70
CA GLN A 49 -1.55 -15.75 7.86
C GLN A 49 -0.06 -15.56 8.17
N GLU A 50 0.30 -15.85 9.40
CA GLU A 50 1.71 -15.90 9.77
C GLU A 50 2.45 -17.00 8.99
N GLN A 51 3.75 -16.78 8.77
CA GLN A 51 4.66 -17.76 8.14
C GLN A 51 4.30 -18.17 6.70
N GLY A 52 3.41 -17.43 6.02
CA GLY A 52 3.08 -17.67 4.61
C GLY A 52 2.17 -18.88 4.38
N HIS A 53 1.39 -19.27 5.39
CA HIS A 53 0.42 -20.38 5.29
C HIS A 53 -0.80 -20.09 4.39
N GLY A 54 -0.84 -18.93 3.74
CA GLY A 54 -1.89 -18.51 2.84
C GLY A 54 -2.62 -17.27 3.31
N VAL A 55 -3.73 -17.00 2.64
CA VAL A 55 -4.56 -15.82 2.85
C VAL A 55 -5.92 -16.27 3.35
N ILE A 56 -6.45 -15.65 4.40
CA ILE A 56 -7.83 -15.89 4.84
C ILE A 56 -8.77 -15.02 4.01
N ASP A 57 -9.70 -15.61 3.27
CA ASP A 57 -10.73 -14.89 2.50
C ASP A 57 -11.80 -14.33 3.45
N LEU A 58 -11.84 -12.99 3.58
CA LEU A 58 -12.77 -12.32 4.49
C LEU A 58 -14.23 -12.44 4.05
N LYS A 59 -14.50 -12.54 2.74
CA LYS A 59 -15.86 -12.68 2.21
C LYS A 59 -16.39 -14.09 2.42
N ALA A 60 -15.51 -15.10 2.34
CA ALA A 60 -15.85 -16.48 2.66
C ALA A 60 -16.06 -16.67 4.17
N PHE A 61 -15.26 -15.99 4.99
CA PHE A 61 -15.40 -16.00 6.45
C PHE A 61 -16.67 -15.28 6.93
N ASP A 62 -16.97 -14.12 6.37
CA ASP A 62 -18.15 -13.32 6.69
C ASP A 62 -18.74 -12.72 5.40
N SER A 63 -19.91 -13.22 5.00
CA SER A 63 -20.56 -12.84 3.74
C SER A 63 -20.98 -11.37 3.70
N SER A 64 -21.01 -10.66 4.84
CA SER A 64 -21.26 -9.22 4.90
C SER A 64 -20.05 -8.37 4.49
N MET A 65 -18.84 -8.94 4.49
CA MET A 65 -17.63 -8.22 4.11
C MET A 65 -17.66 -7.77 2.65
N PRO A 66 -17.02 -6.64 2.29
CA PRO A 66 -16.96 -6.18 0.93
C PRO A 66 -15.90 -6.94 0.13
N SER A 67 -15.96 -6.80 -1.20
CA SER A 67 -15.01 -7.44 -2.11
C SER A 67 -13.80 -6.56 -2.42
N THR A 68 -13.89 -5.24 -2.21
CA THR A 68 -12.81 -4.30 -2.57
C THR A 68 -12.16 -3.65 -1.36
N MET A 69 -10.87 -3.29 -1.49
CA MET A 69 -10.12 -2.69 -0.38
C MET A 69 -10.67 -1.30 -0.01
N ARG A 70 -11.20 -0.58 -0.99
CA ARG A 70 -11.81 0.74 -0.76
C ARG A 70 -13.00 0.63 0.19
N GLU A 71 -13.95 -0.24 -0.14
CA GLU A 71 -15.13 -0.49 0.69
C GLU A 71 -14.74 -1.04 2.07
N PHE A 72 -13.74 -1.94 2.12
CA PHE A 72 -13.21 -2.45 3.39
C PHE A 72 -12.67 -1.33 4.29
N LEU A 73 -11.90 -0.41 3.73
CA LEU A 73 -11.36 0.73 4.48
C LEU A 73 -12.45 1.73 4.91
N GLU A 74 -13.55 1.82 4.16
CA GLU A 74 -14.72 2.63 4.52
C GLU A 74 -15.50 2.03 5.71
N LEU A 75 -15.50 0.70 5.88
CA LEU A 75 -16.06 0.05 7.09
C LEU A 75 -15.30 0.38 8.37
N GLY A 76 -14.01 0.75 8.26
CA GLY A 76 -13.18 1.14 9.40
C GLY A 76 -13.11 0.03 10.46
N LYS A 77 -13.53 0.34 11.70
CA LYS A 77 -13.38 -0.58 12.84
C LYS A 77 -14.10 -1.92 12.61
N ALA A 78 -15.29 -1.91 12.02
CA ALA A 78 -16.06 -3.14 11.81
C ALA A 78 -15.32 -4.13 10.89
N GLY A 79 -14.72 -3.63 9.80
CA GLY A 79 -13.89 -4.43 8.91
C GLY A 79 -12.64 -4.96 9.60
N MET A 80 -11.95 -4.11 10.37
CA MET A 80 -10.76 -4.52 11.12
C MET A 80 -11.06 -5.57 12.20
N ASP A 81 -12.16 -5.41 12.95
CA ASP A 81 -12.59 -6.39 13.94
C ASP A 81 -12.90 -7.75 13.26
N CYS A 82 -13.53 -7.72 12.07
CA CYS A 82 -13.78 -8.93 11.28
C CYS A 82 -12.49 -9.62 10.86
N ALA A 83 -11.54 -8.85 10.34
CA ALA A 83 -10.23 -9.34 9.95
C ALA A 83 -9.46 -9.97 11.13
N GLN A 84 -9.61 -9.40 12.34
CA GLN A 84 -9.00 -9.96 13.56
C GLN A 84 -9.63 -11.30 13.95
N ARG A 85 -10.97 -11.39 13.91
CA ARG A 85 -11.68 -12.66 14.17
C ARG A 85 -11.31 -13.73 13.15
N ALA A 86 -11.25 -13.35 11.87
CA ALA A 86 -10.85 -14.25 10.80
C ALA A 86 -9.44 -14.81 11.06
N LEU A 87 -8.48 -13.93 11.35
CA LEU A 87 -7.10 -14.31 11.67
C LEU A 87 -7.01 -15.24 12.89
N ALA A 88 -7.76 -14.97 13.95
CA ALA A 88 -7.81 -15.81 15.14
C ALA A 88 -8.46 -17.18 14.89
N SER A 89 -9.42 -17.28 13.96
CA SER A 89 -10.10 -18.53 13.63
C SER A 89 -9.25 -19.50 12.80
N GLY A 90 -8.38 -18.97 11.94
CA GLY A 90 -7.64 -19.77 10.96
C GLY A 90 -8.52 -20.47 9.91
N GLN A 91 -9.78 -20.08 9.75
CA GLN A 91 -10.72 -20.66 8.78
C GLN A 91 -10.65 -19.94 7.43
N CYS A 92 -11.25 -20.54 6.39
CA CYS A 92 -11.37 -19.94 5.05
C CYS A 92 -10.01 -19.55 4.41
N VAL A 93 -8.98 -20.33 4.70
CA VAL A 93 -7.63 -20.13 4.15
C VAL A 93 -7.60 -20.59 2.70
N VAL A 94 -7.05 -19.75 1.83
CA VAL A 94 -6.71 -20.05 0.45
C VAL A 94 -5.20 -20.02 0.27
N SER A 95 -4.67 -21.01 -0.45
CA SER A 95 -3.24 -21.10 -0.74
C SER A 95 -2.81 -19.97 -1.67
N HIS A 96 -1.57 -19.48 -1.50
CA HIS A 96 -0.94 -18.54 -2.44
C HIS A 96 -0.87 -19.09 -3.87
N THR A 97 -0.78 -20.41 -4.03
CA THR A 97 -0.76 -21.05 -5.35
C THR A 97 -2.11 -20.96 -6.07
N ASP A 98 -3.19 -20.76 -5.33
CA ASP A 98 -4.57 -20.81 -5.83
C ASP A 98 -5.15 -19.41 -6.02
N ILE A 99 -4.34 -18.37 -5.80
CA ILE A 99 -4.76 -16.98 -5.94
C ILE A 99 -3.77 -16.20 -6.81
N LYS A 100 -4.26 -15.14 -7.44
CA LYS A 100 -3.44 -14.07 -8.02
C LYS A 100 -3.50 -12.87 -7.07
N LEU A 101 -2.36 -12.47 -6.49
CA LEU A 101 -2.29 -11.23 -5.72
C LEU A 101 -2.46 -10.02 -6.64
N LEU A 102 -3.25 -9.05 -6.17
CA LEU A 102 -3.50 -7.79 -6.85
C LEU A 102 -2.76 -6.66 -6.12
N SER A 103 -2.75 -5.46 -6.73
CA SER A 103 -2.41 -4.26 -5.97
C SER A 103 -3.35 -4.12 -4.77
N PRO A 104 -2.86 -3.68 -3.60
CA PRO A 104 -3.71 -3.49 -2.42
C PRO A 104 -4.92 -2.59 -2.70
N VAL A 105 -4.80 -1.66 -3.65
CA VAL A 105 -5.90 -0.78 -4.06
C VAL A 105 -5.96 -0.76 -5.59
N THR A 106 -6.97 -1.41 -6.15
CA THR A 106 -7.28 -1.26 -7.58
C THR A 106 -8.06 0.04 -7.79
N ARG A 107 -7.66 0.83 -8.80
CA ARG A 107 -8.38 2.04 -9.24
C ARG A 107 -8.53 3.12 -8.14
N PRO A 108 -7.43 3.65 -7.56
CA PRO A 108 -7.52 4.81 -6.68
C PRO A 108 -7.96 6.06 -7.44
N ASP A 109 -8.51 7.06 -6.73
CA ASP A 109 -8.94 8.31 -7.37
C ASP A 109 -7.74 9.19 -7.76
N LYS A 110 -6.67 9.12 -6.96
CA LYS A 110 -5.44 9.89 -7.12
C LYS A 110 -4.24 9.08 -6.65
N VAL A 111 -3.16 9.13 -7.42
CA VAL A 111 -1.82 8.67 -7.03
C VAL A 111 -0.93 9.91 -6.96
N VAL A 112 -0.49 10.24 -5.75
CA VAL A 112 0.36 11.40 -5.49
C VAL A 112 1.76 10.89 -5.15
N CYS A 113 2.74 11.36 -5.89
CA CYS A 113 4.14 10.98 -5.78
C CYS A 113 4.98 12.15 -5.29
N VAL A 114 6.10 11.85 -4.65
CA VAL A 114 7.05 12.84 -4.13
C VAL A 114 8.41 12.59 -4.75
N GLY A 115 8.85 13.49 -5.62
CA GLY A 115 10.14 13.41 -6.29
C GLY A 115 11.27 13.89 -5.40
N MET A 116 12.49 13.39 -5.65
CA MET A 116 13.72 13.84 -4.98
C MET A 116 13.60 13.82 -3.43
N ASN A 117 12.87 12.84 -2.89
CA ASN A 117 12.60 12.72 -1.46
C ASN A 117 13.67 11.94 -0.69
N TYR A 118 14.75 11.53 -1.37
CA TYR A 118 15.93 10.91 -0.79
C TYR A 118 17.16 11.74 -1.14
N ARG A 119 17.93 12.14 -0.12
CA ARG A 119 19.14 12.95 -0.31
C ARG A 119 20.13 12.26 -1.23
N ASP A 120 20.38 10.98 -1.00
CA ASP A 120 21.38 10.22 -1.76
C ASP A 120 20.97 10.09 -3.23
N HIS A 121 19.67 9.91 -3.50
CA HIS A 121 19.12 9.90 -4.86
C HIS A 121 19.25 11.26 -5.56
N CYS A 122 19.11 12.38 -4.83
CA CYS A 122 19.37 13.71 -5.40
C CYS A 122 20.84 13.84 -5.82
N LEU A 123 21.76 13.38 -4.95
CA LEU A 123 23.20 13.46 -5.22
C LEU A 123 23.62 12.57 -6.39
N GLU A 124 23.06 11.36 -6.48
CA GLU A 124 23.27 10.44 -7.61
C GLU A 124 22.95 11.10 -8.96
N GLN A 125 21.87 11.88 -9.01
CA GLN A 125 21.44 12.59 -10.22
C GLN A 125 22.12 13.96 -10.41
N ASN A 126 23.04 14.36 -9.53
CA ASN A 126 23.59 15.72 -9.46
C ASN A 126 22.51 16.81 -9.39
N ALA A 127 21.38 16.51 -8.73
CA ALA A 127 20.25 17.40 -8.57
C ALA A 127 20.32 18.17 -7.23
N PRO A 128 19.87 19.43 -7.17
CA PRO A 128 19.78 20.17 -5.91
C PRO A 128 18.77 19.51 -4.97
N ILE A 129 19.09 19.49 -3.68
CA ILE A 129 18.16 18.98 -2.65
C ILE A 129 17.01 19.98 -2.51
N PRO A 130 15.75 19.57 -2.75
CA PRO A 130 14.61 20.47 -2.64
C PRO A 130 14.39 20.96 -1.20
N THR A 131 14.03 22.23 -1.03
CA THR A 131 13.62 22.79 0.26
C THR A 131 12.16 22.53 0.58
N GLU A 132 11.36 22.17 -0.43
CA GLU A 132 9.96 21.80 -0.32
C GLU A 132 9.68 20.52 -1.13
N PRO A 133 8.65 19.72 -0.78
CA PRO A 133 8.34 18.49 -1.51
C PRO A 133 7.97 18.75 -2.98
N ILE A 134 8.65 18.06 -3.89
CA ILE A 134 8.29 18.07 -5.31
C ILE A 134 7.14 17.09 -5.52
N ILE A 135 5.94 17.61 -5.78
CA ILE A 135 4.74 16.80 -5.94
C ILE A 135 4.41 16.61 -7.42
N PHE A 136 4.19 15.37 -7.82
CA PHE A 136 3.68 15.01 -9.15
C PHE A 136 2.66 13.85 -9.05
N ASN A 137 2.08 13.47 -10.18
CA ASN A 137 1.08 12.41 -10.24
C ASN A 137 1.46 11.32 -11.23
N LYS A 138 1.12 10.08 -10.88
CA LYS A 138 1.02 8.96 -11.83
C LYS A 138 -0.46 8.68 -12.09
N PHE A 139 -0.80 8.22 -13.29
CA PHE A 139 -2.19 7.88 -13.59
C PHE A 139 -2.61 6.59 -12.85
N PRO A 140 -3.84 6.51 -12.31
CA PRO A 140 -4.33 5.28 -11.68
C PRO A 140 -4.28 4.04 -12.58
N SER A 141 -4.32 4.23 -13.92
CA SER A 141 -4.17 3.17 -14.91
C SER A 141 -2.78 2.52 -14.92
N ALA A 142 -1.76 3.17 -14.35
CA ALA A 142 -0.40 2.62 -14.25
C ALA A 142 -0.20 1.68 -13.05
N ILE A 143 -1.22 1.46 -12.22
CA ILE A 143 -1.12 0.54 -11.08
C ILE A 143 -1.35 -0.89 -11.55
N THR A 144 -0.35 -1.73 -11.31
CA THR A 144 -0.37 -3.16 -11.58
C THR A 144 -0.20 -3.97 -10.30
N GLY A 145 -0.49 -5.28 -10.38
CA GLY A 145 -0.24 -6.24 -9.33
C GLY A 145 1.26 -6.49 -9.09
N PRO A 146 1.63 -7.04 -7.93
CA PRO A 146 3.03 -7.21 -7.52
C PRO A 146 3.83 -8.19 -8.41
N PHE A 147 3.16 -9.03 -9.19
CA PHE A 147 3.76 -10.04 -10.06
C PHE A 147 3.29 -9.90 -11.52
N ASP A 148 2.62 -8.79 -11.85
CA ASP A 148 2.24 -8.53 -13.23
C ASP A 148 3.48 -8.17 -14.05
N GLU A 149 3.49 -8.59 -15.31
CA GLU A 149 4.53 -8.21 -16.26
C GLU A 149 4.47 -6.71 -16.57
N ILE A 150 5.63 -6.15 -16.90
CA ILE A 150 5.77 -4.74 -17.25
C ILE A 150 6.20 -4.65 -18.69
N SER A 151 5.32 -4.15 -19.55
CA SER A 151 5.62 -3.88 -20.95
C SER A 151 6.53 -2.66 -21.05
N LEU A 152 7.71 -2.84 -21.62
CA LEU A 152 8.61 -1.73 -21.93
C LEU A 152 8.12 -1.02 -23.20
N PRO A 153 8.11 0.32 -23.22
CA PRO A 153 7.69 1.06 -24.40
C PRO A 153 8.79 1.01 -25.47
N ASP A 154 8.41 0.65 -26.70
CA ASP A 154 9.34 0.47 -27.82
C ASP A 154 10.13 1.74 -28.18
N ASN A 155 9.61 2.91 -27.81
CA ASN A 155 10.22 4.22 -28.09
C ASN A 155 11.13 4.74 -26.97
N SER A 156 11.47 3.92 -25.96
CA SER A 156 12.36 4.33 -24.86
C SER A 156 13.62 3.48 -24.83
N GLN A 157 14.78 4.13 -24.80
CA GLN A 157 16.09 3.49 -24.61
C GLN A 157 16.52 3.43 -23.14
N GLU A 158 15.88 4.22 -22.27
CA GLU A 158 16.28 4.41 -20.88
C GLU A 158 15.09 4.15 -19.94
N VAL A 159 14.78 2.87 -19.67
CA VAL A 159 13.78 2.53 -18.65
C VAL A 159 14.50 2.19 -17.35
N ASP A 160 14.17 2.90 -16.28
CA ASP A 160 14.76 2.70 -14.95
C ASP A 160 13.73 2.18 -13.93
N TRP A 161 14.21 1.85 -12.73
CA TRP A 161 13.41 1.32 -11.63
C TRP A 161 13.55 2.16 -10.37
N GLU A 162 12.47 2.25 -9.60
CA GLU A 162 12.48 2.92 -8.30
C GLU A 162 11.84 2.02 -7.24
N VAL A 163 12.54 1.83 -6.12
CA VAL A 163 11.92 1.26 -4.93
C VAL A 163 11.50 2.41 -4.04
N GLU A 164 10.20 2.53 -3.81
CA GLU A 164 9.68 3.57 -2.93
C GLU A 164 8.53 3.03 -2.06
N LEU A 165 8.14 3.79 -1.04
CA LEU A 165 7.12 3.38 -0.09
C LEU A 165 5.81 4.12 -0.35
N ALA A 166 4.71 3.36 -0.34
CA ALA A 166 3.37 3.87 -0.55
C ALA A 166 2.53 3.80 0.74
N PHE A 167 1.71 4.83 0.93
CA PHE A 167 0.70 4.94 1.97
C PHE A 167 -0.69 5.05 1.34
N VAL A 168 -1.68 4.38 1.94
CA VAL A 168 -3.08 4.50 1.56
C VAL A 168 -3.81 5.43 2.53
N ILE A 169 -4.37 6.52 2.02
CA ILE A 169 -5.17 7.46 2.81
C ILE A 169 -6.63 6.99 2.83
N GLY A 170 -7.02 6.32 3.91
CA GLY A 170 -8.38 5.81 4.11
C GLY A 170 -9.42 6.87 4.50
N LYS A 171 -9.00 8.00 5.11
CA LYS A 171 -9.91 9.08 5.53
C LYS A 171 -9.63 10.38 4.79
N LYS A 172 -10.67 10.97 4.19
CA LYS A 172 -10.60 12.29 3.54
C LYS A 172 -10.27 13.39 4.57
N GLY A 173 -9.58 14.44 4.13
CA GLY A 173 -9.27 15.61 4.95
C GLY A 173 -8.67 16.76 4.15
N LYS A 174 -8.68 17.96 4.73
CA LYS A 174 -8.09 19.20 4.21
C LYS A 174 -7.38 19.91 5.37
N HIS A 175 -6.29 20.63 5.10
CA HIS A 175 -5.48 21.32 6.12
C HIS A 175 -5.11 20.42 7.32
N ILE A 176 -4.66 19.20 7.02
CA ILE A 176 -4.28 18.22 8.03
C ILE A 176 -2.97 18.68 8.68
N LYS A 177 -2.97 18.87 10.00
CA LYS A 177 -1.76 19.19 10.76
C LYS A 177 -0.81 18.00 10.75
N ALA A 178 0.49 18.25 10.61
CA ALA A 178 1.52 17.20 10.61
C ALA A 178 1.40 16.24 11.81
N SER A 179 1.09 16.77 13.00
CA SER A 179 0.96 16.01 14.24
C SER A 179 -0.14 14.94 14.25
N ILE A 180 -1.12 15.00 13.35
CA ILE A 180 -2.25 14.05 13.30
C ILE A 180 -2.26 13.20 12.02
N VAL A 181 -1.25 13.35 11.14
CA VAL A 181 -1.21 12.68 9.83
C VAL A 181 -1.25 11.18 10.00
N LEU A 182 -0.41 10.61 10.88
CA LEU A 182 -0.33 9.17 11.10
C LEU A 182 -1.67 8.58 11.57
N HIS A 183 -2.45 9.29 12.38
CA HIS A 183 -3.77 8.84 12.82
C HIS A 183 -4.83 8.80 11.70
N LYS A 184 -4.60 9.53 10.60
CA LYS A 184 -5.51 9.59 9.45
C LYS A 184 -5.12 8.67 8.30
N MET A 185 -3.89 8.16 8.29
CA MET A 185 -3.47 7.13 7.35
C MET A 185 -4.17 5.82 7.72
N ALA A 186 -4.79 5.16 6.75
CA ALA A 186 -5.13 3.75 6.94
C ALA A 186 -3.82 3.01 6.68
N GLU A 187 -3.25 2.37 7.70
CA GLU A 187 -1.98 1.66 7.57
C GLU A 187 -2.14 0.40 6.70
N ILE A 188 -2.29 0.59 5.39
CA ILE A 188 -1.87 -0.37 4.38
C ILE A 188 -0.53 0.15 3.89
N THR A 189 0.51 -0.31 4.57
CA THR A 189 1.90 -0.08 4.21
C THR A 189 2.31 -1.22 3.29
N LYS A 190 2.41 -0.97 1.99
CA LYS A 190 3.08 -1.91 1.09
C LYS A 190 4.15 -1.15 0.31
N MET A 191 5.38 -1.63 0.45
CA MET A 191 6.48 -1.34 -0.46
C MET A 191 6.07 -1.89 -1.82
N GLN A 192 5.68 -1.01 -2.73
CA GLN A 192 5.54 -1.37 -4.13
C GLN A 192 6.86 -0.97 -4.77
N ILE A 193 7.57 -1.92 -5.37
CA ILE A 193 8.62 -1.58 -6.32
C ILE A 193 7.84 -1.10 -7.54
N GLN A 194 7.81 0.21 -7.77
CA GLN A 194 7.27 0.72 -9.01
C GLN A 194 8.45 0.89 -9.94
N LYS A 195 8.51 0.07 -11.00
CA LYS A 195 9.36 0.43 -12.13
C LYS A 195 8.72 1.66 -12.78
N SER A 196 9.15 2.84 -12.36
CA SER A 196 8.73 4.10 -12.94
C SER A 196 9.45 4.23 -14.28
N ILE A 197 8.71 4.15 -15.38
CA ILE A 197 9.26 4.39 -16.70
C ILE A 197 9.50 5.90 -16.82
N PHE A 198 10.75 6.33 -16.61
CA PHE A 198 11.22 7.65 -17.00
C PHE A 198 12.08 7.51 -18.24
N GLY A 199 11.46 7.49 -19.41
CA GLY A 199 12.22 7.58 -20.66
C GLY A 199 12.70 9.02 -20.85
N ARG A 200 14.01 9.22 -21.04
CA ARG A 200 14.48 10.36 -21.83
C ARG A 200 14.16 10.02 -23.29
N ILE A 201 13.27 10.80 -23.89
CA ILE A 201 12.99 10.75 -25.34
C ILE A 201 14.08 11.55 -26.04
#